data_AF-A0A6G3XT80-F1
#
_entry.id   AF-A0A6G3XT80-F1
#
_cell.length_a   1.000
_cell.length_b   1.000
_cell.length_c   1.000
_cell.angle_alpha   90.00
_cell.angle_beta   90.00
_cell.angle_gamma   90.00
#
_symmetry.space_group_name_H-M   'P 1'
#
loop_
_entity.id
_entity.type
_entity.pdbx_description
1 polymer ?
#
loop_
_entity_poly.entity_id
_entity_poly.type
_entity_poly.pdbx_seq_one_letter_code
_entity_poly.pdbx_strand_id
1 'polypeptide(L)'
;GLGQLPRPVQERVPIWVGGSSPAATRRAAVRGDGWLPQGDARDRLPAQIARVRALREEAGVEAPIVIGAITEPLYVGEPGWSVGRRT
;
A
#
# COMPACT_ATOMS: atom_id res chain seq x y z
N GLY A 1 -8.26 -17.18 32.59
CA GLY A 1 -8.24 -17.92 31.31
C GLY A 1 -7.12 -17.39 30.44
N LEU A 2 -6.52 -18.22 29.59
CA LEU A 2 -5.51 -17.77 28.62
C LEU A 2 -6.19 -16.91 27.55
N GLY A 3 -5.70 -15.69 27.35
CA GLY A 3 -6.23 -14.76 26.35
C GLY A 3 -5.40 -13.48 26.30
N GLN A 4 -5.43 -12.78 25.16
CA GLN A 4 -4.72 -11.52 24.98
C GLN A 4 -5.67 -10.38 25.40
N LEU A 5 -5.30 -9.66 26.46
CA LEU A 5 -6.06 -8.54 27.01
C LEU A 5 -5.15 -7.30 27.14
N PRO A 6 -5.68 -6.08 26.94
CA PRO A 6 -7.05 -5.79 26.48
C PRO A 6 -7.23 -6.17 25.01
N ARG A 7 -8.49 -6.42 24.61
CA ARG A 7 -8.82 -6.61 23.20
C ARG A 7 -8.88 -5.25 22.48
N PRO A 8 -8.62 -5.21 21.16
CA PRO A 8 -8.91 -4.03 20.36
C PRO A 8 -10.36 -3.58 20.58
N VAL A 9 -10.57 -2.27 20.66
CA VAL A 9 -11.92 -1.69 20.75
C VAL A 9 -12.71 -1.91 19.45
N GLN A 10 -12.00 -1.99 18.33
CA GLN A 10 -12.54 -2.24 17.00
C GLN A 10 -12.73 -3.74 16.78
N GLU A 11 -13.85 -4.14 16.18
CA GLU A 11 -14.13 -5.54 15.84
C GLU A 11 -13.15 -6.08 14.78
N ARG A 12 -12.80 -5.25 13.80
CA ARG A 12 -11.76 -5.56 12.80
C ARG A 12 -10.67 -4.49 12.85
N VAL A 13 -9.43 -4.92 13.05
CA VAL A 13 -8.24 -4.08 12.89
C VAL A 13 -7.70 -4.28 11.47
N PRO A 14 -7.58 -3.22 10.62
CA PRO A 14 -7.06 -3.38 9.27
C PRO A 14 -5.57 -3.71 9.29
N ILE A 15 -5.16 -4.66 8.44
CA ILE A 15 -3.77 -5.11 8.34
C ILE A 15 -3.18 -4.70 7.00
N TRP A 16 -2.19 -3.82 7.04
CA TRP A 16 -1.49 -3.33 5.86
C TRP A 16 -0.10 -3.97 5.77
N VAL A 17 0.26 -4.43 4.57
CA VAL A 17 1.53 -5.12 4.33
C VAL A 17 2.48 -4.18 3.59
N GLY A 18 3.66 -3.97 4.20
CA GLY A 18 4.74 -3.18 3.61
C GLY A 18 5.64 -3.96 2.66
N GLY A 19 6.20 -3.24 1.68
CA GLY A 19 7.24 -3.70 0.77
C GLY A 19 6.72 -4.18 -0.59
N SER A 20 7.66 -4.29 -1.54
CA SER A 20 7.36 -4.49 -2.96
C SER A 20 8.06 -5.74 -3.54
N SER A 21 8.63 -6.59 -2.68
CA SER A 21 9.12 -7.89 -3.11
C SER A 21 7.95 -8.79 -3.55
N PRO A 22 8.16 -9.77 -4.44
CA PRO A 22 7.09 -10.68 -4.87
C PRO A 22 6.33 -11.34 -3.72
N ALA A 23 7.04 -11.70 -2.64
CA ALA A 23 6.43 -12.26 -1.44
C ALA A 23 5.60 -11.24 -0.65
N ALA A 24 6.07 -9.99 -0.53
CA ALA A 24 5.32 -8.92 0.14
C ALA A 24 4.05 -8.55 -0.63
N THR A 25 4.16 -8.36 -1.95
CA THR A 25 3.03 -8.04 -2.84
C THR A 25 1.98 -9.16 -2.81
N ARG A 26 2.40 -10.44 -2.81
CA ARG A 26 1.49 -11.59 -2.65
C ARG A 26 0.79 -11.60 -1.30
N ARG A 27 1.50 -11.32 -0.20
CA ARG A 27 0.88 -11.23 1.14
C ARG A 27 -0.14 -10.10 1.20
N ALA A 28 0.21 -8.92 0.67
CA ALA A 28 -0.69 -7.77 0.62
C ALA A 28 -1.96 -8.10 -0.19
N ALA A 29 -1.80 -8.71 -1.37
CA ALA A 29 -2.92 -9.10 -2.21
C ALA A 29 -3.82 -10.14 -1.54
N VAL A 30 -3.28 -11.24 -1.02
CA VAL A 30 -4.10 -12.38 -0.58
C VAL A 30 -4.62 -12.22 0.86
N ARG A 31 -3.93 -11.45 1.70
CA ARG A 31 -4.22 -11.39 3.15
C ARG A 31 -4.38 -9.97 3.71
N GLY A 32 -3.98 -8.95 2.97
CA GLY A 32 -4.00 -7.57 3.45
C GLY A 32 -5.31 -6.83 3.14
N ASP A 33 -5.64 -5.90 4.04
CA ASP A 33 -6.59 -4.81 3.80
C ASP A 33 -5.92 -3.64 3.06
N GLY A 34 -4.59 -3.63 3.02
CA GLY A 34 -3.81 -2.61 2.31
C GLY A 34 -2.41 -3.05 1.91
N TRP A 35 -1.87 -2.39 0.89
CA TRP A 35 -0.49 -2.52 0.44
C TRP A 35 0.24 -1.19 0.61
N LEU A 36 1.42 -1.22 1.25
CA LEU A 36 2.30 -0.08 1.43
C LEU A 36 3.60 -0.30 0.64
N PRO A 37 3.73 0.24 -0.59
CA PRO A 37 4.98 0.16 -1.35
C PRO A 37 6.13 0.86 -0.61
N GLN A 38 7.35 0.34 -0.75
CA GLN A 38 8.54 0.96 -0.15
C GLN A 38 9.39 1.67 -1.21
N GLY A 39 9.03 2.90 -1.51
CA GLY A 39 9.84 3.79 -2.35
C GLY A 39 9.90 3.39 -3.83
N ASP A 40 8.91 2.65 -4.32
CA ASP A 40 8.81 2.35 -5.74
C ASP A 40 8.70 3.64 -6.56
N ALA A 41 9.46 3.69 -7.64
CA ALA A 41 9.38 4.80 -8.59
C ALA A 41 7.95 4.92 -9.15
N ARG A 42 7.48 6.17 -9.31
CA ARG A 42 6.09 6.47 -9.72
C ARG A 42 5.68 5.74 -11.01
N ASP A 43 6.59 5.65 -11.97
CA ASP A 43 6.37 4.98 -13.26
C ASP A 43 6.19 3.46 -13.13
N ARG A 44 6.68 2.85 -12.05
CA ARG A 44 6.53 1.42 -11.77
C ARG A 44 5.26 1.08 -10.99
N LEU A 45 4.68 2.05 -10.27
CA LEU A 45 3.49 1.83 -9.45
C LEU A 45 2.30 1.25 -10.23
N PRO A 46 1.95 1.70 -11.46
CA PRO A 46 0.82 1.13 -12.20
C PRO A 46 0.96 -0.38 -12.43
N ALA A 47 2.16 -0.85 -12.81
CA ALA A 47 2.42 -2.27 -13.04
C ALA A 47 2.31 -3.09 -11.73
N GLN A 48 2.77 -2.54 -10.61
CA GLN A 48 2.65 -3.22 -9.33
C GLN A 48 1.22 -3.25 -8.80
N ILE A 49 0.45 -2.17 -8.96
CA ILE A 49 -0.99 -2.15 -8.64
C ILE A 49 -1.72 -3.19 -9.48
N ALA A 50 -1.41 -3.30 -10.78
CA ALA A 50 -1.97 -4.33 -11.64
C ALA A 50 -1.62 -5.74 -11.14
N ARG A 51 -0.36 -5.96 -10.69
CA ARG A 51 0.04 -7.25 -10.12
C ARG A 51 -0.72 -7.59 -8.83
N VAL A 52 -0.90 -6.62 -7.93
CA VAL A 52 -1.71 -6.80 -6.71
C VAL A 52 -3.14 -7.19 -7.06
N ARG A 53 -3.76 -6.50 -8.03
CA ARG A 53 -5.14 -6.79 -8.48
C ARG A 53 -5.25 -8.19 -9.08
N ALA A 54 -4.34 -8.58 -9.97
CA ALA A 54 -4.32 -9.92 -10.55
C ALA A 54 -4.19 -11.01 -9.49
N LEU A 55 -3.30 -10.82 -8.50
CA LEU A 55 -3.14 -11.77 -7.38
C LEU A 55 -4.41 -11.88 -6.51
N ARG A 56 -5.20 -10.81 -6.40
CA ARG A 56 -6.48 -10.85 -5.68
C ARG A 56 -7.53 -11.63 -6.45
N GLU A 57 -7.62 -11.39 -7.76
CA GLU A 57 -8.51 -12.12 -8.66
C GLU A 57 -8.18 -13.63 -8.67
N GLU A 58 -6.90 -13.99 -8.87
CA GLU A 58 -6.42 -15.38 -8.81
C GLU A 58 -6.78 -16.07 -7.48
N ALA A 59 -6.84 -15.32 -6.38
CA ALA A 59 -7.16 -15.84 -5.04
C ALA A 59 -8.65 -15.73 -4.67
N GLY A 60 -9.51 -15.21 -5.56
CA GLY A 60 -10.93 -15.00 -5.29
C GLY A 60 -11.21 -13.97 -4.19
N VAL A 61 -10.31 -13.01 -3.98
CA VAL A 61 -10.45 -11.99 -2.94
C VAL A 61 -11.18 -10.76 -3.49
N GLU A 62 -12.48 -10.67 -3.21
CA GLU A 62 -13.34 -9.58 -3.68
C GLU A 62 -13.33 -8.33 -2.79
N ALA A 63 -12.87 -8.47 -1.53
CA ALA A 63 -12.79 -7.34 -0.61
C ALA A 63 -11.95 -6.18 -1.20
N PRO A 64 -12.23 -4.91 -0.86
CA PRO A 64 -11.41 -3.80 -1.30
C PRO A 64 -10.00 -3.87 -0.69
N ILE A 65 -9.05 -3.22 -1.36
CA ILE A 65 -7.68 -3.04 -0.86
C ILE A 65 -7.29 -1.56 -0.91
N VAL A 66 -6.72 -1.06 0.18
CA VAL A 66 -6.12 0.28 0.22
C VAL A 66 -4.74 0.23 -0.43
N ILE A 67 -4.48 1.11 -1.39
CA ILE A 67 -3.17 1.25 -2.03
C ILE A 67 -2.50 2.49 -1.45
N GLY A 68 -1.44 2.30 -0.67
CA GLY A 68 -0.58 3.38 -0.24
C GLY A 68 0.32 3.87 -1.38
N ALA A 69 0.77 5.11 -1.27
CA ALA A 69 1.83 5.65 -2.10
C ALA A 69 2.69 6.60 -1.26
N ILE A 70 4.00 6.51 -1.41
CA ILE A 70 4.91 7.53 -0.90
C ILE A 70 5.04 8.55 -2.01
N THR A 71 4.65 9.79 -1.73
CA THR A 71 4.83 10.87 -2.69
C THR A 71 6.33 11.11 -2.92
N GLU A 72 6.70 11.39 -4.17
CA GLU A 72 7.99 11.98 -4.47
C GLU A 72 8.12 13.34 -3.77
N PRO A 73 9.35 13.88 -3.59
CA PRO A 73 9.54 15.22 -3.07
C PRO A 73 8.66 16.21 -3.82
N LEU A 74 7.96 17.08 -3.09
CA LEU A 74 7.03 18.05 -3.67
C LEU A 74 7.22 19.41 -3.01
N TYR A 75 7.06 20.49 -3.77
CA TYR A 75 7.00 21.83 -3.20
C TYR A 75 5.55 22.19 -2.86
N VAL A 76 5.32 22.79 -1.68
CA VAL A 76 4.00 23.30 -1.28
C VAL A 76 4.04 24.82 -1.24
N GLY A 77 3.26 25.46 -2.13
CA GLY A 77 3.14 26.91 -2.25
C GLY A 77 3.48 27.42 -3.65
N GLU A 78 3.67 28.73 -3.79
CA GLU A 78 4.16 29.38 -5.02
C GLU A 78 5.66 29.66 -4.91
N PRO A 79 6.52 28.97 -5.69
CA PRO A 79 7.96 29.16 -5.57
C PRO A 79 8.41 30.43 -6.30
N GLY A 80 9.31 31.20 -5.68
CA GLY A 80 10.01 32.32 -6.32
C GLY A 80 11.17 31.91 -7.23
N TRP A 81 11.35 30.61 -7.49
CA TRP A 81 12.43 30.02 -8.29
C TRP A 81 11.95 28.76 -9.03
N SER A 82 12.75 28.29 -10.00
CA SER A 82 12.45 27.02 -10.68
C SER A 82 12.72 25.85 -9.73
N VAL A 83 11.66 25.13 -9.35
CA VAL A 83 11.73 23.95 -8.48
C VAL A 83 12.12 22.68 -9.27
N GLY A 84 11.94 22.67 -10.59
CA GLY A 84 12.26 21.54 -11.46
C GLY A 84 11.03 20.72 -11.85
N ARG A 85 11.24 19.63 -12.60
CA ARG A 85 10.14 18.88 -13.24
C ARG A 85 9.26 18.08 -12.28
N ARG A 86 9.73 17.79 -11.07
CA ARG A 86 9.14 16.80 -10.15
C ARG A 86 8.81 17.34 -8.76
N THR A 87 8.76 18.66 -8.61
CA THR A 87 8.50 19.37 -7.35
C THR A 87 7.66 20.59 -7.62
#